data_AF-D6KC86-F1
#
_entry.id   AF-D6KC86-F1
#
_cell.length_a   1.000
_cell.length_b   1.000
_cell.length_c   1.000
_cell.angle_alpha   90.00
_cell.angle_beta   90.00
_cell.angle_gamma   90.00
#
_symmetry.space_group_name_H-M   'P 1'
#
loop_
_entity.id
_entity.type
_entity.pdbx_description
1 polymer ?
#
loop_
_entity_poly.entity_id
_entity_poly.type
_entity_poly.pdbx_seq_one_letter_code
_entity_poly.pdbx_strand_id
1 'polypeptide(L)' 'MHAVLPLPPGTEPTVVQAAAWQGLALYGLARFRHELAAVTAPDDALVVGYGTPPDHGWPAALDALCRVLP' A
#
# COMPACT_ATOMS: atom_id res chain seq x y z
N MET A 1 4.64 -12.02 6.00
CA MET A 1 4.78 -10.84 6.89
C MET A 1 4.42 -9.58 6.10
N HIS A 2 4.01 -8.50 6.76
CA HIS A 2 3.55 -7.26 6.11
C HIS A 2 4.20 -6.03 6.76
N ALA A 3 4.32 -4.95 5.99
CA ALA A 3 4.73 -3.63 6.47
C ALA A 3 3.58 -2.63 6.25
N VAL A 4 3.48 -1.62 7.10
CA VAL A 4 2.52 -0.52 6.95
C VAL A 4 3.28 0.75 6.61
N LEU A 5 2.89 1.42 5.52
CA LEU A 5 3.49 2.66 5.05
C LEU A 5 2.46 3.80 5.14
N PRO A 6 2.67 4.81 5.99
CA PRO A 6 1.79 5.98 6.03
C PRO A 6 1.86 6.78 4.73
N LEU A 7 0.73 7.37 4.35
CA LEU A 7 0.57 8.17 3.14
C LEU A 7 0.01 9.57 3.47
N PRO A 8 0.22 10.55 2.57
CA PRO A 8 -0.53 11.80 2.62
C PRO A 8 -2.05 11.54 2.54
N PRO A 9 -2.89 12.29 3.28
CA PRO A 9 -4.33 12.11 3.25
C PRO A 9 -4.94 12.25 1.84
N GLY A 10 -5.89 11.36 1.51
CA GLY A 10 -6.59 11.35 0.23
C GLY A 10 -5.81 10.68 -0.92
N THR A 11 -4.65 10.08 -0.66
CA THR A 11 -3.82 9.45 -1.70
C THR A 11 -3.94 7.92 -1.74
N GLU A 12 -4.45 7.29 -0.68
CA GLU A 12 -4.56 5.82 -0.58
C GLU A 12 -5.24 5.16 -1.79
N PRO A 13 -6.44 5.60 -2.26
CA PRO A 13 -7.11 4.96 -3.39
C PRO A 13 -6.32 5.05 -4.70
N THR A 14 -5.69 6.21 -4.94
CA THR A 14 -4.90 6.45 -6.16
C THR A 14 -3.66 5.58 -6.19
N VAL A 15 -2.95 5.46 -5.06
CA VAL A 15 -1.75 4.62 -4.97
C VAL A 15 -2.09 3.14 -5.14
N VAL A 16 -3.17 2.66 -4.53
CA VAL A 16 -3.65 1.27 -4.71
C VAL A 16 -3.99 0.99 -6.17
N GLN A 17 -4.66 1.92 -6.85
CA GLN A 17 -4.99 1.78 -8.27
C GLN A 17 -3.73 1.74 -9.16
N ALA A 18 -2.77 2.64 -8.93
CA ALA A 18 -1.53 2.68 -9.68
C ALA A 18 -0.68 1.42 -9.45
N ALA A 19 -0.64 0.91 -8.21
CA ALA A 19 0.03 -0.33 -7.85
C ALA A 19 -0.55 -1.54 -8.59
N ALA A 20 -1.88 -1.62 -8.70
CA ALA A 20 -2.54 -2.68 -9.45
C ALA A 20 -2.12 -2.69 -10.94
N TRP A 21 -1.95 -1.51 -11.55
CA TRP A 21 -1.43 -1.41 -12.93
C TRP A 21 0.03 -1.82 -13.06
N GLN A 22 0.83 -1.68 -12.01
CA GLN A 22 2.22 -2.13 -11.96
C GLN A 22 2.35 -3.61 -11.52
N GLY A 23 1.23 -4.31 -11.29
CA GLY A 23 1.22 -5.69 -10.81
C GLY A 23 1.68 -5.87 -9.36
N LEU A 24 1.67 -4.80 -8.56
CA LEU A 24 2.03 -4.84 -7.15
C LEU A 24 0.80 -5.19 -6.27
N ALA A 25 0.98 -6.16 -5.38
CA ALA A 25 -0.02 -6.54 -4.39
C ALA A 25 0.02 -5.60 -3.17
N LEU A 26 -0.55 -4.40 -3.32
CA LEU A 26 -0.76 -3.44 -2.23
C LEU A 26 -2.22 -3.40 -1.81
N TYR A 27 -2.45 -3.17 -0.52
CA TYR A 27 -3.79 -2.99 0.04
C TYR A 27 -3.89 -1.68 0.80
N GLY A 28 -5.00 -0.96 0.65
CA GLY A 28 -5.29 0.20 1.49
C GLY A 28 -5.57 -0.19 2.95
N LEU A 29 -5.10 0.61 3.90
CA LEU A 29 -5.33 0.36 5.33
C LEU A 29 -6.83 0.43 5.66
N ALA A 30 -7.61 1.21 4.91
CA ALA A 30 -9.05 1.32 5.09
C ALA A 30 -9.77 -0.05 5.08
N ARG A 31 -9.27 -1.04 4.32
CA ARG A 31 -9.90 -2.38 4.26
C ARG A 31 -9.81 -3.18 5.56
N PHE A 32 -8.86 -2.83 6.43
CA PHE A 32 -8.60 -3.55 7.68
C PHE A 32 -9.11 -2.79 8.90
N ARG A 33 -9.69 -1.61 8.69
CA ARG A 33 -10.25 -0.81 9.77
C ARG A 33 -11.53 -1.44 10.27
N HIS A 34 -11.66 -1.44 11.59
CA HIS A 34 -12.92 -1.74 12.25
C HIS A 34 -13.86 -0.53 12.15
N GLU A 35 -15.15 -0.75 11.92
CA GLU A 35 -16.14 0.33 11.71
C GLU A 35 -16.17 1.33 12.87
N LEU A 36 -16.02 0.85 14.11
CA LEU A 36 -15.98 1.69 15.32
C LEU A 36 -14.68 2.51 15.49
N ALA A 37 -13.64 2.28 14.68
CA ALA A 37 -12.38 3.02 14.73
C ALA A 37 -12.42 4.34 13.92
N ALA A 38 -13.52 4.61 13.20
CA ALA A 38 -13.70 5.80 12.35
C ALA A 38 -13.85 7.14 13.12
N VAL A 39 -13.70 7.14 14.45
CA VAL A 39 -13.84 8.34 15.30
C VAL A 39 -12.64 9.28 15.15
N THR A 40 -11.48 8.78 14.71
CA THR A 40 -10.30 9.58 14.36
C THR A 40 -10.20 9.74 12.84
N ALA A 41 -9.70 10.88 12.36
CA ALA A 41 -9.46 11.07 10.93
C ALA A 41 -8.64 9.89 10.38
N PRO A 42 -9.04 9.29 9.25
CA PRO A 42 -8.33 8.13 8.72
C PRO A 42 -6.92 8.54 8.30
N ASP A 43 -5.90 7.98 8.96
CA ASP A 43 -4.53 8.02 8.46
C ASP A 43 -4.45 7.17 7.20
N ASP A 44 -4.33 7.78 6.02
CA ASP A 44 -4.11 7.03 4.78
C ASP A 44 -2.83 6.21 4.91
N ALA A 45 -2.88 4.93 4.54
CA ALA A 45 -1.71 4.06 4.58
C ALA A 45 -1.86 2.83 3.69
N LEU A 46 -0.72 2.23 3.35
CA LEU A 46 -0.66 0.99 2.58
C LEU A 46 -0.19 -0.15 3.45
N VAL A 47 -0.77 -1.33 3.23
CA VAL A 47 -0.27 -2.60 3.71
C VAL A 47 0.47 -3.30 2.57
N VAL A 48 1.79 -3.45 2.75
CA VAL A 48 2.70 -4.05 1.77
C VAL A 48 2.99 -5.49 2.17
N GLY A 49 2.63 -6.45 1.30
CA GLY A 49 3.04 -7.84 1.44
C GLY A 49 4.41 -8.09 0.83
N TYR A 50 5.45 -8.27 1.65
CA TYR A 50 6.82 -8.47 1.14
C TYR A 50 7.24 -9.95 1.03
N GLY A 51 6.33 -10.89 1.29
CA GLY A 51 6.64 -12.32 1.28
C GLY A 51 6.50 -13.03 -0.08
N THR A 52 5.95 -12.35 -1.09
CA THR A 52 5.58 -12.96 -2.38
C THR A 52 6.68 -12.88 -3.46
N PRO A 53 7.41 -11.75 -3.65
CA PRO A 53 8.40 -11.71 -4.71
C PRO A 53 9.62 -12.60 -4.38
N PRO A 54 10.15 -13.37 -5.34
CA PRO A 54 11.44 -14.03 -5.19
C PRO A 54 12.57 -12.98 -5.14
N ASP A 55 13.72 -13.33 -4.56
CA ASP A 55 14.84 -12.38 -4.34
C ASP A 55 15.24 -11.57 -5.58
N HIS A 56 15.22 -12.20 -6.77
CA HIS A 56 15.56 -11.56 -8.04
C HIS A 56 14.48 -10.57 -8.54
N GLY A 57 13.24 -10.71 -8.08
CA GLY A 57 12.14 -9.80 -8.38
C GLY A 57 12.02 -8.63 -7.40
N TRP A 58 12.74 -8.68 -6.28
CA TRP A 58 12.68 -7.66 -5.24
C TRP A 58 13.07 -6.25 -5.71
N PRO A 59 14.18 -6.05 -6.47
CA PRO A 59 14.53 -4.70 -6.94
C PRO A 59 13.45 -4.09 -7.84
N ALA A 60 12.90 -4.88 -8.78
CA ALA A 60 11.85 -4.40 -9.68
C ALA A 60 10.55 -4.05 -8.92
N ALA A 61 10.23 -4.79 -7.85
CA ALA A 61 9.09 -4.50 -7.00
C ALA A 61 9.28 -3.19 -6.20
N LEU A 62 10.49 -2.93 -5.70
CA LEU A 62 10.80 -1.67 -5.02
C LEU A 62 10.75 -0.48 -5.99
N ASP A 63 11.30 -0.62 -7.18
CA ASP A 63 11.24 0.45 -8.20
C ASP A 63 9.79 0.77 -8.58
N ALA A 64 8.95 -0.27 -8.73
CA ALA A 64 7.53 -0.09 -8.99
C ALA A 64 6.81 0.59 -7.82
N LEU A 65 7.18 0.27 -6.57
CA LEU A 65 6.63 0.91 -5.38
C LEU A 65 7.00 2.40 -5.36
N CYS A 66 8.27 2.74 -5.59
CA CYS A 66 8.72 4.14 -5.66
C CYS A 66 8.00 4.95 -6.74
N ARG A 67 7.59 4.33 -7.85
CA ARG A 67 6.84 5.00 -8.93
C ARG A 67 5.39 5.32 -8.59
N VAL A 68 4.77 4.57 -7.67
CA VAL A 68 3.35 4.74 -7.33
C VAL A 68 3.13 5.57 -6.08
N LEU A 69 4.18 5.84 -5.30
CA LEU A 69 4.14 6.72 -4.15
C LEU A 69 4.19 8.20 -4.58
N PRO A 70 3.52 9.10 -3.84
CA PRO A 70 3.56 10.54 -4.07
C PRO A 70 4.91 11.17 -3.72
#